data_AF-K2GYU3-F1
#
_entry.id   AF-K2GYU3-F1
#
_cell.length_a   1.000
_cell.length_b   1.000
_cell.length_c   1.000
_cell.angle_alpha   90.00
_cell.angle_beta   90.00
_cell.angle_gamma   90.00
#
_symmetry.space_group_name_H-M   'P 1'
#
loop_
_entity.id
_entity.type
_entity.pdbx_description
1 polymer ?
#
loop_
_entity_poly.entity_id
_entity_poly.type
_entity_poly.pdbx_seq_one_letter_code
_entity_poly.pdbx_strand_id
1 'polypeptide(L)'
;MPHQLHQVHSEKQILSHFLFTNKIADYATLKVLLLQPSSPLLSAYINSFLKGDDSQKYLDVLLHYYDSHNLLPHLLVSLASFEIKSTNICNPLFRGNTLFSRIYSLYLTEYCSFFLTETSKALLNFLSAIHYDDKMSNQEDISVIITTYFSLISDSFKYIPQELLWVLHCIYQRVLISRGKSDAMISINTLFFLRYLFIPFKETPSLFKIIQSQISSIFLHLQTVEHNEQTKPIIDLIDCILNKIYCITSPHSTHPKMFDSSSDNELLFILRSNKDLILSNYEGDPCDLSSLFSHHETSIVPINSPSDK
;
A
#
# COMPACT_ATOMS: atom_id res chain seq x y z
N MET A 1 37.34 -33.85 38.75
CA MET A 1 37.14 -32.75 37.78
C MET A 1 35.78 -32.83 37.10
N PRO A 2 34.66 -32.43 37.75
CA PRO A 2 33.35 -32.32 37.10
C PRO A 2 32.85 -30.87 36.94
N HIS A 3 33.50 -29.88 37.56
CA HIS A 3 32.97 -28.49 37.61
C HIS A 3 33.11 -27.69 36.31
N GLN A 4 34.07 -28.02 35.43
CA GLN A 4 34.27 -27.26 34.19
C GLN A 4 33.25 -27.61 33.08
N LEU A 5 32.71 -28.83 33.05
CA LEU A 5 31.74 -29.27 32.02
C LEU A 5 30.32 -28.73 32.26
N HIS A 6 29.91 -28.54 33.52
CA HIS A 6 28.61 -27.90 33.84
C HIS A 6 28.63 -26.38 33.58
N GLN A 7 29.78 -25.72 33.74
CA GLN A 7 29.91 -24.28 33.54
C GLN A 7 29.80 -23.90 32.05
N VAL A 8 30.44 -24.67 31.16
CA VAL A 8 30.37 -24.46 29.70
C VAL A 8 28.97 -24.72 29.13
N HIS A 9 28.21 -25.65 29.71
CA HIS A 9 26.84 -25.92 29.27
C HIS A 9 25.85 -24.83 29.70
N SER A 10 26.08 -24.27 30.90
CA SER A 10 25.38 -23.09 31.44
C SER A 10 25.65 -21.84 30.60
N GLU A 11 26.91 -21.56 30.27
CA GLU A 11 27.29 -20.39 29.46
C GLU A 11 26.70 -20.43 28.04
N LYS A 12 26.70 -21.59 27.37
CA LYS A 12 26.05 -21.74 26.06
C LYS A 12 24.53 -21.54 26.11
N GLN A 13 23.88 -21.98 27.19
CA GLN A 13 22.45 -21.76 27.39
C GLN A 13 22.11 -20.31 27.73
N ILE A 14 22.96 -19.63 28.49
CA ILE A 14 22.84 -18.20 28.78
C ILE A 14 23.05 -17.38 27.52
N LEU A 15 24.07 -17.71 26.70
CA LEU A 15 24.30 -17.04 25.41
C LEU A 15 23.16 -17.28 24.43
N SER A 16 22.64 -18.50 24.32
CA SER A 16 21.52 -18.78 23.43
C SER A 16 20.22 -18.08 23.89
N HIS A 17 19.97 -18.04 25.20
CA HIS A 17 18.83 -17.33 25.76
C HIS A 17 18.98 -15.80 25.58
N PHE A 18 20.17 -15.25 25.83
CA PHE A 18 20.47 -13.83 25.63
C PHE A 18 20.34 -13.39 24.16
N LEU A 19 20.87 -14.19 23.24
CA LEU A 19 20.71 -13.95 21.80
C LEU A 19 19.26 -14.05 21.36
N PHE A 20 18.49 -14.96 21.96
CA PHE A 20 17.05 -15.12 21.69
C PHE A 20 16.25 -13.93 22.23
N THR A 21 16.51 -13.47 23.46
CA THR A 21 15.83 -12.31 24.05
C THR A 21 16.14 -11.02 23.31
N ASN A 22 17.38 -10.83 22.85
CA ASN A 22 17.76 -9.64 22.09
C ASN A 22 17.14 -9.63 20.69
N LYS A 23 17.05 -10.78 20.01
CA LYS A 23 16.31 -10.88 18.74
C LYS A 23 14.84 -10.50 18.91
N ILE A 24 14.20 -10.95 19.99
CA ILE A 24 12.80 -10.58 20.29
C ILE A 24 12.67 -9.07 20.53
N ALA A 25 13.61 -8.46 21.26
CA ALA A 25 13.62 -7.04 21.52
C ALA A 25 13.84 -6.21 20.23
N ASP A 26 14.73 -6.66 19.34
CA ASP A 26 14.97 -6.04 18.04
C ASP A 26 13.70 -6.01 17.18
N TYR A 27 13.01 -7.14 17.07
CA TYR A 27 11.78 -7.23 16.27
C TYR A 27 10.65 -6.39 16.86
N ALA A 28 10.50 -6.39 18.20
CA ALA A 28 9.52 -5.55 18.87
C ALA A 28 9.79 -4.06 18.62
N THR A 29 11.06 -3.65 18.71
CA THR A 29 11.49 -2.27 18.44
C THR A 29 11.23 -1.90 16.97
N LEU A 30 11.62 -2.75 16.03
CA LEU A 30 11.37 -2.53 14.60
C LEU A 30 9.88 -2.33 14.31
N LYS A 31 9.02 -3.18 14.87
CA LYS A 31 7.56 -3.06 14.72
C LYS A 31 7.06 -1.71 15.25
N VAL A 32 7.47 -1.32 16.46
CA VAL A 32 7.06 -0.05 17.06
C VAL A 32 7.51 1.13 16.21
N LEU A 33 8.75 1.13 15.75
CA LEU A 33 9.32 2.29 15.05
C LEU A 33 8.88 2.39 13.60
N LEU A 34 8.72 1.27 12.89
CA LEU A 34 8.38 1.26 11.46
C LEU A 34 6.87 1.25 11.20
N LEU A 35 6.09 0.48 11.98
CA LEU A 35 4.67 0.26 11.69
C LEU A 35 3.76 1.33 12.30
N GLN A 36 4.30 2.22 13.15
CA GLN A 36 3.52 3.32 13.70
C GLN A 36 3.03 4.29 12.61
N PRO A 37 1.86 4.92 12.79
CA PRO A 37 1.39 5.98 11.91
C PRO A 37 2.43 7.11 11.80
N SER A 38 2.73 7.54 10.59
CA SER A 38 3.74 8.59 10.33
C SER A 38 5.14 8.25 10.85
N SER A 39 5.56 6.98 10.68
CA SER A 39 6.90 6.52 11.07
C SER A 39 8.04 7.37 10.46
N PRO A 40 8.88 8.00 11.30
CA PRO A 40 10.11 8.64 10.84
C PRO A 40 11.08 7.63 10.22
N LEU A 41 11.08 6.38 10.71
CA LEU A 41 11.94 5.32 10.20
C LEU A 41 11.55 4.90 8.78
N LEU A 42 10.24 4.76 8.52
CA LEU A 42 9.72 4.50 7.18
C LEU A 42 10.06 5.66 6.23
N SER A 43 9.92 6.90 6.69
CA SER A 43 10.25 8.09 5.90
C SER A 43 11.75 8.11 5.54
N ALA A 44 12.63 7.82 6.51
CA ALA A 44 14.06 7.67 6.29
C ALA A 44 14.38 6.54 5.29
N TYR A 45 13.70 5.40 5.43
CA TYR A 45 13.86 4.26 4.52
C TYR A 45 13.49 4.63 3.08
N ILE A 46 12.33 5.25 2.87
CA ILE A 46 11.87 5.72 1.55
C ILE A 46 12.88 6.70 0.95
N ASN A 47 13.32 7.68 1.75
CA ASN A 47 14.27 8.70 1.32
C ASN A 47 15.65 8.13 0.97
N SER A 48 16.07 7.07 1.66
CA SER A 48 17.39 6.46 1.50
C SER A 48 17.45 5.49 0.32
N PHE A 49 16.42 4.66 0.14
CA PHE A 49 16.50 3.50 -0.76
C PHE A 49 15.52 3.54 -1.94
N LEU A 50 14.42 4.29 -1.84
CA LEU A 50 13.30 4.17 -2.78
C LEU A 50 13.14 5.37 -3.75
N LYS A 51 14.16 6.24 -3.84
CA LYS A 51 14.17 7.39 -4.76
C LYS A 51 14.81 7.12 -6.13
N GLY A 52 15.56 6.02 -6.30
CA GLY A 52 16.29 5.70 -7.54
C GLY A 52 15.73 4.51 -8.33
N ASP A 53 16.22 4.31 -9.56
CA ASP A 53 15.73 3.25 -10.46
C ASP A 53 16.11 1.83 -10.01
N ASP A 54 17.22 1.67 -9.28
CA ASP A 54 17.68 0.38 -8.73
C ASP A 54 17.00 -0.01 -7.40
N SER A 55 15.87 0.62 -7.06
CA SER A 55 15.22 0.46 -5.76
C SER A 55 14.38 -0.81 -5.60
N GLN A 56 14.25 -1.64 -6.64
CA GLN A 56 13.27 -2.73 -6.67
C GLN A 56 13.49 -3.74 -5.53
N LYS A 57 14.74 -4.13 -5.26
CA LYS A 57 15.06 -5.06 -4.16
C LYS A 57 14.60 -4.54 -2.79
N TYR A 58 14.86 -3.25 -2.51
CA TYR A 58 14.47 -2.63 -1.25
C TYR A 58 12.95 -2.49 -1.13
N LEU A 59 12.30 -2.22 -2.26
CA LEU A 59 10.84 -2.20 -2.35
C LEU A 59 10.23 -3.57 -2.03
N ASP A 60 10.77 -4.64 -2.62
CA ASP A 60 10.27 -6.00 -2.41
C ASP A 60 10.39 -6.42 -0.94
N VAL A 61 11.49 -6.10 -0.27
CA VAL A 61 11.66 -6.38 1.18
C VAL A 61 10.66 -5.58 2.01
N LEU A 62 10.43 -4.30 1.69
CA LEU A 62 9.45 -3.48 2.40
C LEU A 62 8.03 -4.01 2.21
N LEU A 63 7.68 -4.42 0.98
CA LEU A 63 6.38 -5.01 0.68
C LEU A 63 6.18 -6.33 1.43
N HIS A 64 7.17 -7.23 1.37
CA HIS A 64 7.14 -8.51 2.09
C HIS A 64 6.97 -8.31 3.60
N TYR A 65 7.65 -7.31 4.17
CA TYR A 65 7.52 -6.96 5.59
C TYR A 65 6.11 -6.47 5.95
N TYR A 66 5.54 -5.52 5.21
CA TYR A 66 4.20 -5.03 5.52
C TYR A 66 3.10 -6.06 5.22
N ASP A 67 3.31 -6.89 4.20
CA ASP A 67 2.40 -7.97 3.84
C ASP A 67 2.38 -9.09 4.90
N SER A 68 3.55 -9.51 5.40
CA SER A 68 3.66 -10.51 6.48
C SER A 68 3.02 -10.06 7.81
N HIS A 69 2.88 -8.74 7.98
CA HIS A 69 2.21 -8.12 9.13
C HIS A 69 0.76 -7.73 8.87
N ASN A 70 0.21 -8.00 7.68
CA ASN A 70 -1.15 -7.58 7.27
C ASN A 70 -1.36 -6.06 7.34
N LEU A 71 -0.31 -5.28 7.11
CA LEU A 71 -0.32 -3.82 7.19
C LEU A 71 -0.07 -3.15 5.83
N LEU A 72 -0.16 -3.89 4.72
CA LEU A 72 -0.02 -3.34 3.38
C LEU A 72 -0.93 -2.12 3.10
N PRO A 73 -2.21 -2.06 3.55
CA PRO A 73 -3.02 -0.84 3.48
C PRO A 73 -2.39 0.37 4.20
N HIS A 74 -1.74 0.15 5.34
CA HIS A 74 -1.07 1.22 6.10
C HIS A 74 0.17 1.74 5.38
N LEU A 75 0.90 0.85 4.70
CA LEU A 75 2.01 1.24 3.83
C LEU A 75 1.50 2.13 2.69
N LEU A 76 0.41 1.76 2.02
CA LEU A 76 -0.19 2.57 0.95
C LEU A 76 -0.56 3.98 1.42
N VAL A 77 -1.21 4.11 2.58
CA VAL A 77 -1.56 5.42 3.14
C VAL A 77 -0.31 6.23 3.48
N SER A 78 0.74 5.59 3.99
CA SER A 78 2.00 6.26 4.32
C SER A 78 2.72 6.76 3.07
N LEU A 79 2.79 5.95 2.02
CA LEU A 79 3.38 6.33 0.74
C LEU A 79 2.60 7.42 0.02
N ALA A 80 1.26 7.34 0.04
CA ALA A 80 0.41 8.41 -0.47
C ALA A 80 0.65 9.71 0.31
N SER A 81 0.79 9.63 1.63
CA SER A 81 1.09 10.81 2.46
C SER A 81 2.43 11.44 2.10
N PHE A 82 3.44 10.62 1.80
CA PHE A 82 4.74 11.10 1.34
C PHE A 82 4.62 11.80 -0.03
N GLU A 83 3.88 11.22 -0.97
CA GLU A 83 3.64 11.83 -2.29
C GLU A 83 2.87 13.15 -2.18
N ILE A 84 1.83 13.22 -1.33
CA ILE A 84 1.04 14.43 -1.10
C ILE A 84 1.91 15.58 -0.58
N LYS A 85 2.79 15.28 0.39
CA LYS A 85 3.70 16.27 1.01
C LYS A 85 4.81 16.71 0.06
N SER A 86 5.37 15.79 -0.74
CA SER A 86 6.53 16.06 -1.60
C SER A 86 6.16 16.66 -2.95
N THR A 87 4.94 16.43 -3.45
CA THR A 87 4.49 16.97 -4.73
C THR A 87 4.21 18.47 -4.60
N ASN A 88 4.66 19.28 -5.56
CA ASN A 88 4.30 20.71 -5.60
C ASN A 88 2.77 20.89 -5.69
N ILE A 89 2.23 21.94 -5.06
CA ILE A 89 0.77 22.18 -5.05
C ILE A 89 0.19 22.45 -6.44
N CYS A 90 0.97 23.00 -7.36
CA CYS A 90 0.56 23.22 -8.75
C CYS A 90 0.58 21.94 -9.59
N ASN A 91 1.18 20.86 -9.09
CA ASN A 91 1.27 19.60 -9.81
C ASN A 91 0.15 18.64 -9.39
N PRO A 92 -0.45 17.90 -10.35
CA PRO A 92 -1.49 16.93 -10.05
C PRO A 92 -0.92 15.74 -9.27
N LEU A 93 -1.63 15.34 -8.22
CA LEU A 93 -1.29 14.15 -7.43
C LEU A 93 -1.56 12.87 -8.23
N PHE A 94 -0.77 11.83 -7.96
CA PHE A 94 -1.02 10.47 -8.41
C PHE A 94 -1.13 10.29 -9.93
N ARG A 95 -0.62 11.21 -10.76
CA ARG A 95 -0.66 11.09 -12.24
C ARG A 95 0.51 10.31 -12.84
N GLY A 96 1.66 10.28 -12.19
CA GLY A 96 2.90 9.69 -12.73
C GLY A 96 3.12 8.22 -12.35
N ASN A 97 4.22 7.63 -12.82
CA ASN A 97 4.69 6.33 -12.37
C ASN A 97 5.49 6.48 -11.04
N THR A 98 4.83 7.01 -10.01
CA THR A 98 5.43 7.21 -8.69
C THR A 98 5.55 5.89 -7.93
N LEU A 99 6.41 5.85 -6.92
CA LEU A 99 6.56 4.71 -6.00
C LEU A 99 5.20 4.25 -5.45
N PHE A 100 4.41 5.19 -4.93
CA PHE A 100 3.06 4.89 -4.44
C PHE A 100 2.19 4.28 -5.54
N SER A 101 2.14 4.89 -6.72
CA SER A 101 1.25 4.43 -7.80
C SER A 101 1.60 3.02 -8.30
N ARG A 102 2.88 2.64 -8.28
CA ARG A 102 3.37 1.28 -8.63
C ARG A 102 2.87 0.26 -7.63
N ILE A 103 3.09 0.51 -6.33
CA ILE A 103 2.64 -0.41 -5.27
C ILE A 103 1.11 -0.47 -5.21
N TYR A 104 0.43 0.66 -5.34
CA TYR A 104 -1.02 0.71 -5.37
C TYR A 104 -1.59 -0.16 -6.51
N SER A 105 -0.97 -0.13 -7.69
CA SER A 105 -1.39 -0.98 -8.82
C SER A 105 -1.19 -2.48 -8.55
N LEU A 106 -0.08 -2.86 -7.90
CA LEU A 106 0.15 -4.24 -7.46
C LEU A 106 -0.91 -4.68 -6.45
N TYR A 107 -1.17 -3.86 -5.43
CA TYR A 107 -2.19 -4.12 -4.43
C TYR A 107 -3.58 -4.34 -5.05
N LEU A 108 -3.99 -3.48 -5.98
CA LEU A 108 -5.27 -3.62 -6.67
C LEU A 108 -5.36 -4.92 -7.48
N THR A 109 -4.26 -5.32 -8.12
CA THR A 109 -4.21 -6.53 -8.95
C THR A 109 -4.30 -7.79 -8.09
N GLU A 110 -3.60 -7.82 -6.95
CA GLU A 110 -3.60 -9.00 -6.07
C GLU A 110 -4.88 -9.10 -5.24
N TYR A 111 -5.32 -8.00 -4.63
CA TYR A 111 -6.35 -8.03 -3.59
C TYR A 111 -7.72 -7.53 -4.03
N CYS A 112 -7.81 -6.81 -5.15
CA CYS A 112 -9.07 -6.20 -5.59
C CYS A 112 -9.58 -6.77 -6.93
N SER A 113 -8.85 -7.68 -7.57
CA SER A 113 -9.16 -8.18 -8.91
C SER A 113 -10.57 -8.72 -9.12
N PHE A 114 -11.21 -9.25 -8.08
CA PHE A 114 -12.56 -9.80 -8.17
C PHE A 114 -13.59 -8.72 -8.53
N PHE A 115 -13.61 -7.58 -7.83
CA PHE A 115 -14.53 -6.47 -8.16
C PHE A 115 -14.28 -5.92 -9.57
N LEU A 116 -13.01 -5.81 -9.99
CA LEU A 116 -12.67 -5.38 -11.35
C LEU A 116 -13.20 -6.37 -12.42
N THR A 117 -13.19 -7.66 -12.09
CA THR A 117 -13.64 -8.73 -12.98
C THR A 117 -15.16 -8.71 -13.13
N GLU A 118 -15.90 -8.62 -12.03
CA GLU A 118 -17.37 -8.58 -12.01
C GLU A 118 -17.97 -7.27 -12.58
N THR A 119 -17.14 -6.23 -12.76
CA THR A 119 -17.58 -4.94 -13.29
C THR A 119 -17.05 -4.69 -14.70
N SER A 120 -15.83 -4.19 -14.80
CA SER A 120 -15.30 -3.61 -16.03
C SER A 120 -14.94 -4.69 -17.05
N LYS A 121 -14.39 -5.83 -16.60
CA LYS A 121 -14.16 -6.97 -17.49
C LYS A 121 -15.47 -7.67 -17.88
N ALA A 122 -16.44 -7.77 -16.97
CA ALA A 122 -17.76 -8.32 -17.29
C ALA A 122 -18.46 -7.53 -18.41
N LEU A 123 -18.39 -6.19 -18.37
CA LEU A 123 -18.91 -5.36 -19.46
C LEU A 123 -18.19 -5.63 -20.78
N LEU A 124 -16.85 -5.66 -20.77
CA LEU A 124 -16.07 -5.93 -22.00
C LEU A 124 -16.37 -7.32 -22.58
N ASN A 125 -16.52 -8.33 -21.73
CA ASN A 125 -16.89 -9.68 -22.15
C ASN A 125 -18.28 -9.68 -22.79
N PHE A 126 -19.26 -9.01 -22.19
CA PHE A 126 -20.59 -8.84 -22.77
C PHE A 126 -20.54 -8.16 -24.14
N LEU A 127 -19.81 -7.03 -24.25
CA LEU A 127 -19.64 -6.29 -25.50
C LEU A 127 -18.96 -7.13 -26.60
N SER A 128 -17.98 -7.95 -26.22
CA SER A 128 -17.31 -8.88 -27.14
C SER A 128 -18.27 -9.95 -27.67
N ALA A 129 -19.15 -10.48 -26.82
CA ALA A 129 -20.11 -11.52 -27.17
C ALA A 129 -21.20 -11.03 -28.14
N ILE A 130 -21.53 -9.74 -28.07
CA ILE A 130 -22.49 -9.11 -29.00
C ILE A 130 -21.80 -8.47 -30.22
N HIS A 131 -20.48 -8.66 -30.39
CA HIS A 131 -19.69 -8.05 -31.46
C HIS A 131 -19.85 -6.52 -31.57
N TYR A 132 -19.85 -5.83 -30.43
CA TYR A 132 -19.96 -4.37 -30.38
C TYR A 132 -18.82 -3.71 -31.17
N ASP A 133 -19.18 -2.87 -32.15
CA ASP A 133 -18.25 -2.03 -32.90
C ASP A 133 -18.32 -0.58 -32.40
N ASP A 134 -17.25 -0.14 -31.75
CA ASP A 134 -17.08 1.18 -31.16
C ASP A 134 -17.17 2.32 -32.19
N LYS A 135 -17.10 2.01 -33.50
CA LYS A 135 -17.20 2.99 -34.60
C LYS A 135 -18.61 3.21 -35.13
N MET A 136 -19.55 2.32 -34.80
CA MET A 136 -20.89 2.27 -35.41
C MET A 136 -22.02 2.50 -34.40
N SER A 137 -21.71 2.72 -33.12
CA SER A 137 -22.73 2.84 -32.07
C SER A 137 -23.51 4.14 -32.15
N ASN A 138 -24.84 4.04 -31.99
CA ASN A 138 -25.72 5.20 -31.87
C ASN A 138 -25.85 5.63 -30.39
N GLN A 139 -26.54 6.74 -30.12
CA GLN A 139 -26.70 7.25 -28.75
C GLN A 139 -27.52 6.33 -27.83
N GLU A 140 -28.49 5.60 -28.36
CA GLU A 140 -29.33 4.68 -27.57
C GLU A 140 -28.50 3.48 -27.08
N ASP A 141 -27.67 2.91 -27.95
CA ASP A 141 -26.75 1.82 -27.62
C ASP A 141 -25.77 2.25 -26.51
N ILE A 142 -25.21 3.46 -26.62
CA ILE A 142 -24.31 4.02 -25.61
C ILE A 142 -25.01 4.17 -24.25
N SER A 143 -26.26 4.65 -24.25
CA SER A 143 -27.03 4.80 -23.02
C SER A 143 -27.26 3.45 -22.33
N VAL A 144 -27.56 2.39 -23.10
CA VAL A 144 -27.72 1.04 -22.57
C VAL A 144 -26.40 0.54 -21.98
N ILE A 145 -25.28 0.71 -22.69
CA ILE A 145 -23.95 0.27 -22.22
C ILE A 145 -23.57 0.94 -20.90
N ILE A 146 -23.78 2.26 -20.78
CA ILE A 146 -23.52 3.00 -19.55
C ILE A 146 -24.40 2.50 -18.40
N THR A 147 -25.70 2.30 -18.67
CA THR A 147 -26.65 1.80 -17.67
C THR A 147 -26.26 0.39 -17.20
N THR A 148 -25.89 -0.49 -18.12
CA THR A 148 -25.38 -1.83 -17.81
C THR A 148 -24.12 -1.76 -16.94
N TYR A 149 -23.18 -0.88 -17.29
CA TYR A 149 -21.96 -0.72 -16.49
C TYR A 149 -22.24 -0.26 -15.07
N PHE A 150 -23.14 0.71 -14.89
CA PHE A 150 -23.53 1.21 -13.58
C PHE A 150 -24.28 0.15 -12.76
N SER A 151 -25.11 -0.68 -13.40
CA SER A 151 -25.72 -1.84 -12.75
C SER A 151 -24.67 -2.83 -12.26
N LEU A 152 -23.70 -3.19 -13.11
CA LEU A 152 -22.62 -4.11 -12.72
C LEU A 152 -21.84 -3.60 -11.50
N ILE A 153 -21.55 -2.29 -11.46
CA ILE A 153 -20.91 -1.64 -10.30
C ILE A 153 -21.79 -1.77 -9.05
N SER A 154 -23.09 -1.49 -9.17
CA SER A 154 -24.07 -1.60 -8.08
C SER A 154 -24.14 -3.02 -7.51
N ASP A 155 -24.29 -4.02 -8.40
CA ASP A 155 -24.50 -5.42 -8.02
C ASP A 155 -23.24 -6.04 -7.40
N SER A 156 -22.08 -5.55 -7.83
CA SER A 156 -20.76 -6.01 -7.38
C SER A 156 -20.23 -5.25 -6.18
N PHE A 157 -20.96 -4.26 -5.66
CA PHE A 157 -20.46 -3.35 -4.62
C PHE A 157 -19.88 -4.04 -3.39
N LYS A 158 -20.52 -5.13 -2.97
CA LYS A 158 -20.12 -5.98 -1.83
C LYS A 158 -18.74 -6.63 -1.98
N TYR A 159 -18.17 -6.62 -3.18
CA TYR A 159 -16.88 -7.21 -3.49
C TYR A 159 -15.71 -6.23 -3.39
N ILE A 160 -15.98 -4.95 -3.13
CA ILE A 160 -14.90 -3.99 -2.87
C ILE A 160 -14.30 -4.30 -1.49
N PRO A 161 -12.99 -4.58 -1.39
CA PRO A 161 -12.35 -4.80 -0.09
C PRO A 161 -12.50 -3.57 0.81
N GLN A 162 -12.87 -3.80 2.08
CA GLN A 162 -13.04 -2.72 3.05
C GLN A 162 -11.72 -1.97 3.28
N GLU A 163 -10.60 -2.66 3.19
CA GLU A 163 -9.26 -2.12 3.28
C GLU A 163 -8.97 -1.13 2.14
N LEU A 164 -9.42 -1.41 0.91
CA LEU A 164 -9.28 -0.47 -0.21
C LEU A 164 -10.10 0.80 0.05
N LEU A 165 -11.35 0.65 0.50
CA LEU A 165 -12.21 1.78 0.83
C LEU A 165 -11.58 2.65 1.94
N TRP A 166 -11.01 2.02 2.96
CA TRP A 166 -10.27 2.71 4.02
C TRP A 166 -9.05 3.47 3.47
N VAL A 167 -8.23 2.84 2.61
CA VAL A 167 -7.06 3.50 1.99
C VAL A 167 -7.50 4.74 1.22
N LEU A 168 -8.53 4.62 0.37
CA LEU A 168 -9.07 5.73 -0.42
C LEU A 168 -9.61 6.84 0.49
N HIS A 169 -10.36 6.50 1.53
CA HIS A 169 -10.88 7.46 2.49
C HIS A 169 -9.76 8.22 3.22
N CYS A 170 -8.73 7.51 3.69
CA CYS A 170 -7.58 8.15 4.34
C CYS A 170 -6.83 9.09 3.39
N ILE A 171 -6.66 8.69 2.12
CA ILE A 171 -6.04 9.56 1.11
C ILE A 171 -6.92 10.79 0.86
N TYR A 172 -8.24 10.61 0.69
CA TYR A 172 -9.18 11.71 0.51
C TYR A 172 -9.05 12.74 1.65
N GLN A 173 -9.12 12.30 2.90
CA GLN A 173 -9.02 13.20 4.07
C GLN A 173 -7.68 13.96 4.10
N ARG A 174 -6.57 13.28 3.78
CA ARG A 174 -5.24 13.91 3.75
C ARG A 174 -5.12 14.96 2.64
N VAL A 175 -5.62 14.67 1.44
CA VAL A 175 -5.63 15.65 0.35
C VAL A 175 -6.60 16.79 0.65
N LEU A 176 -7.77 16.50 1.23
CA LEU A 176 -8.75 17.51 1.63
C LEU A 176 -8.13 18.53 2.59
N ILE A 177 -7.41 18.07 3.62
CA ILE A 177 -6.72 18.93 4.58
C ILE A 177 -5.57 19.70 3.92
N SER A 178 -4.79 19.04 3.06
CA SER A 178 -3.57 19.63 2.50
C SER A 178 -3.77 20.55 1.29
N ARG A 179 -4.78 20.29 0.46
CA ARG A 179 -4.98 20.94 -0.85
C ARG A 179 -6.44 21.33 -1.14
N GLY A 180 -7.37 20.98 -0.25
CA GLY A 180 -8.78 21.32 -0.39
C GLY A 180 -9.60 20.29 -1.17
N LYS A 181 -10.90 20.53 -1.22
CA LYS A 181 -11.91 19.57 -1.70
C LYS A 181 -11.74 19.18 -3.17
N SER A 182 -11.41 20.14 -4.04
CA SER A 182 -11.30 19.88 -5.48
C SER A 182 -10.20 18.85 -5.78
N ASP A 183 -8.99 19.05 -5.24
CA ASP A 183 -7.87 18.12 -5.38
C ASP A 183 -8.15 16.76 -4.72
N ALA A 184 -8.87 16.74 -3.61
CA ALA A 184 -9.25 15.50 -2.94
C ALA A 184 -10.19 14.66 -3.83
N MET A 185 -11.18 15.29 -4.45
CA MET A 185 -12.08 14.65 -5.40
C MET A 185 -11.34 14.14 -6.65
N ILE A 186 -10.46 14.96 -7.22
CA ILE A 186 -9.63 14.59 -8.38
C ILE A 186 -8.73 13.40 -8.03
N SER A 187 -8.17 13.37 -6.83
CA SER A 187 -7.32 12.28 -6.35
C SER A 187 -8.10 10.96 -6.30
N ILE A 188 -9.32 10.96 -5.75
CA ILE A 188 -10.16 9.76 -5.70
C ILE A 188 -10.61 9.31 -7.09
N ASN A 189 -11.01 10.25 -7.95
CA ASN A 189 -11.32 9.92 -9.35
C ASN A 189 -10.11 9.26 -10.05
N THR A 190 -8.92 9.80 -9.82
CA THR A 190 -7.67 9.27 -10.38
C THR A 190 -7.37 7.88 -9.86
N LEU A 191 -7.46 7.65 -8.56
CA LEU A 191 -7.07 6.38 -7.94
C LEU A 191 -8.08 5.26 -8.16
N PHE A 192 -9.37 5.55 -8.04
CA PHE A 192 -10.42 4.53 -8.09
C PHE A 192 -10.93 4.26 -9.50
N PHE A 193 -11.05 5.30 -10.33
CA PHE A 193 -11.53 5.13 -11.70
C PHE A 193 -10.38 4.99 -12.67
N LEU A 194 -9.54 6.02 -12.83
CA LEU A 194 -8.51 6.03 -13.89
C LEU A 194 -7.45 4.94 -13.71
N ARG A 195 -7.04 4.66 -12.46
CA ARG A 195 -5.98 3.69 -12.13
C ARG A 195 -6.48 2.32 -11.73
N TYR A 196 -7.80 2.10 -11.74
CA TYR A 196 -8.34 0.81 -11.35
C TYR A 196 -9.47 0.39 -12.27
N LEU A 197 -10.68 0.94 -12.08
CA LEU A 197 -11.85 0.50 -12.86
C LEU A 197 -11.70 0.70 -14.37
N PHE A 198 -11.01 1.74 -14.81
CA PHE A 198 -10.90 2.02 -16.24
C PHE A 198 -9.71 1.36 -16.93
N ILE A 199 -8.82 0.70 -16.19
CA ILE A 199 -7.66 0.02 -16.79
C ILE A 199 -8.07 -0.93 -17.92
N PRO A 200 -9.11 -1.78 -17.78
CA PRO A 200 -9.53 -2.68 -18.85
C PRO A 200 -9.99 -1.96 -20.13
N PHE A 201 -10.56 -0.77 -20.04
CA PHE A 201 -11.07 -0.03 -21.20
C PHE A 201 -9.97 0.65 -22.03
N LYS A 202 -8.69 0.57 -21.63
CA LYS A 202 -7.59 1.17 -22.40
C LYS A 202 -7.46 0.59 -23.81
N GLU A 203 -7.90 -0.65 -24.01
CA GLU A 203 -7.93 -1.32 -25.31
C GLU A 203 -9.15 -0.92 -26.16
N THR A 204 -10.12 -0.19 -25.58
CA THR A 204 -11.32 0.35 -26.23
C THR A 204 -11.42 1.88 -26.03
N PRO A 205 -10.57 2.69 -26.71
CA PRO A 205 -10.39 4.10 -26.38
C PRO A 205 -11.64 4.97 -26.52
N SER A 206 -12.57 4.61 -27.41
CA SER A 206 -13.80 5.39 -27.62
C SER A 206 -14.77 5.15 -26.47
N LEU A 207 -15.04 3.89 -26.13
CA LEU A 207 -15.80 3.52 -24.94
C LEU A 207 -15.19 4.10 -23.64
N PHE A 208 -13.86 4.01 -23.48
CA PHE A 208 -13.15 4.60 -22.35
C PHE A 208 -13.45 6.09 -22.19
N LYS A 209 -13.36 6.86 -23.28
CA LYS A 209 -13.65 8.31 -23.26
C LYS A 209 -15.09 8.59 -22.86
N ILE A 210 -16.04 7.81 -23.36
CA ILE A 210 -17.46 7.97 -23.05
C ILE A 210 -17.71 7.70 -21.55
N ILE A 211 -17.30 6.53 -21.05
CA ILE A 211 -17.46 6.16 -19.64
C ILE A 211 -16.76 7.19 -18.74
N GLN A 212 -15.51 7.55 -19.07
CA GLN A 212 -14.74 8.54 -18.31
C GLN A 212 -15.46 9.89 -18.26
N SER A 213 -16.01 10.36 -19.38
CA SER A 213 -16.74 11.63 -19.44
C SER A 213 -17.98 11.60 -18.56
N GLN A 214 -18.74 10.49 -18.57
CA GLN A 214 -19.95 10.33 -17.75
C GLN A 214 -19.65 10.29 -16.26
N ILE A 215 -18.63 9.53 -15.84
CA ILE A 215 -18.26 9.47 -14.42
C ILE A 215 -17.62 10.79 -13.97
N SER A 216 -16.79 11.42 -14.80
CA SER A 216 -16.17 12.69 -14.45
C SER A 216 -17.18 13.82 -14.32
N SER A 217 -18.23 13.85 -15.14
CA SER A 217 -19.31 14.85 -15.01
C SER A 217 -20.08 14.67 -13.69
N ILE A 218 -20.38 13.41 -13.29
CA ILE A 218 -20.97 13.11 -11.98
C ILE A 218 -20.05 13.61 -10.85
N PHE A 219 -18.73 13.36 -10.95
CA PHE A 219 -17.76 13.82 -9.96
C PHE A 219 -17.69 15.35 -9.81
N LEU A 220 -17.75 16.08 -10.93
CA LEU A 220 -17.68 17.55 -10.95
C LEU A 220 -18.98 18.21 -10.48
N HIS A 221 -20.12 17.57 -10.72
CA HIS A 221 -21.44 18.11 -10.46
C HIS A 221 -22.17 17.42 -9.29
N LEU A 222 -21.46 16.71 -8.42
CA LEU A 222 -22.01 15.92 -7.30
C LEU A 222 -23.03 16.67 -6.39
N GLN A 223 -23.00 18.01 -6.38
CA GLN A 223 -23.93 18.85 -5.61
C GLN A 223 -25.16 19.34 -6.40
N THR A 224 -25.16 19.19 -7.73
CA THR A 224 -26.15 19.78 -8.65
C THR A 224 -26.77 18.77 -9.63
N VAL A 225 -26.28 17.53 -9.68
CA VAL A 225 -26.90 16.47 -10.49
C VAL A 225 -28.28 16.19 -9.90
N GLU A 226 -29.33 16.43 -10.68
CA GLU A 226 -30.64 15.85 -10.39
C GLU A 226 -30.45 14.35 -10.23
N HIS A 227 -30.79 13.78 -9.07
CA HIS A 227 -30.66 12.37 -8.75
C HIS A 227 -31.51 11.52 -9.72
N ASN A 228 -31.01 11.30 -10.93
CA ASN A 228 -31.54 10.33 -11.87
C ASN A 228 -31.14 8.94 -11.36
N GLU A 229 -32.11 8.02 -11.30
CA GLU A 229 -31.93 6.62 -10.91
C GLU A 229 -30.74 5.97 -11.60
N GLN A 230 -30.45 6.33 -12.84
CA GLN A 230 -29.32 5.81 -13.61
C GLN A 230 -27.96 6.13 -12.97
N THR A 231 -27.76 7.34 -12.46
CA THR A 231 -26.46 7.78 -11.90
C THR A 231 -26.27 7.40 -10.43
N LYS A 232 -27.35 6.98 -9.77
CA LYS A 232 -27.38 6.65 -8.34
C LYS A 232 -26.31 5.63 -7.92
N PRO A 233 -26.04 4.53 -8.65
CA PRO A 233 -24.98 3.60 -8.27
C PRO A 233 -23.59 4.24 -8.10
N ILE A 234 -23.26 5.18 -8.99
CA ILE A 234 -21.98 5.88 -8.93
C ILE A 234 -21.97 6.89 -7.78
N ILE A 235 -23.08 7.60 -7.56
CA ILE A 235 -23.22 8.53 -6.43
C ILE A 235 -23.08 7.77 -5.10
N ASP A 236 -23.79 6.66 -4.92
CA ASP A 236 -23.77 5.85 -3.69
C ASP A 236 -22.36 5.27 -3.44
N LEU A 237 -21.66 4.88 -4.50
CA LEU A 237 -20.27 4.43 -4.43
C LEU A 237 -19.32 5.54 -3.99
N ILE A 238 -19.46 6.74 -4.57
CA ILE A 238 -18.64 7.88 -4.18
C ILE A 238 -18.94 8.28 -2.74
N ASP A 239 -20.22 8.38 -2.37
CA ASP A 239 -20.64 8.69 -1.00
C ASP A 239 -20.08 7.68 0.00
N CYS A 240 -20.09 6.39 -0.36
CA CYS A 240 -19.45 5.35 0.44
C CYS A 240 -17.98 5.71 0.71
N ILE A 241 -17.17 5.88 -0.34
CA ILE A 241 -15.73 6.17 -0.23
C ILE A 241 -15.49 7.42 0.61
N LEU A 242 -16.26 8.47 0.40
CA LEU A 242 -16.01 9.79 0.98
C LEU A 242 -16.51 9.93 2.42
N ASN A 243 -17.70 9.39 2.72
CA ASN A 243 -18.46 9.75 3.91
C ASN A 243 -18.65 8.61 4.90
N LYS A 244 -18.44 7.33 4.51
CA LYS A 244 -18.51 6.25 5.48
C LYS A 244 -17.29 6.23 6.39
N ILE A 245 -17.54 5.87 7.64
CA ILE A 245 -16.49 5.59 8.62
C ILE A 245 -16.01 4.18 8.37
N TYR A 246 -14.74 4.07 8.01
CA TYR A 246 -14.07 2.79 7.86
C TYR A 246 -13.20 2.54 9.09
N CYS A 247 -13.60 1.56 9.90
CA CYS A 247 -12.73 1.00 10.91
C CYS A 247 -12.08 -0.25 10.32
N ILE A 248 -10.75 -0.30 10.30
CA ILE A 248 -10.06 -1.59 10.20
C ILE A 248 -10.21 -2.22 11.58
N THR A 249 -11.16 -3.13 11.74
CA THR A 249 -11.24 -3.94 12.96
C THR A 249 -10.03 -4.87 12.97
N SER A 250 -8.93 -4.42 13.58
CA SER A 250 -7.69 -5.21 13.82
C SER A 250 -6.88 -5.53 12.54
N PRO A 251 -5.54 -5.67 12.59
CA PRO A 251 -4.67 -5.82 11.42
C PRO A 251 -4.70 -7.27 10.95
N HIS A 252 -5.86 -7.70 10.49
CA HIS A 252 -6.06 -8.99 9.86
C HIS A 252 -6.56 -8.66 8.48
N SER A 253 -5.65 -8.69 7.50
CA SER A 253 -6.10 -8.84 6.13
C SER A 253 -6.99 -10.08 6.11
N THR A 254 -8.03 -10.06 5.29
CA THR A 254 -8.89 -11.23 5.05
C THR A 254 -8.12 -12.45 4.50
N HIS A 255 -6.82 -12.30 4.25
CA HIS A 255 -5.88 -13.35 3.87
C HIS A 255 -4.84 -13.58 4.97
N PRO A 256 -5.11 -14.44 5.97
CA PRO A 256 -4.11 -14.80 6.96
C PRO A 256 -2.93 -15.52 6.28
N LYS A 257 -1.86 -14.77 5.99
CA LYS A 257 -0.57 -15.36 5.64
C LYS A 257 0.13 -15.77 6.94
N MET A 258 0.79 -16.93 6.94
CA MET A 258 1.62 -17.34 8.06
C MET A 258 2.68 -16.27 8.31
N PHE A 259 2.85 -15.87 9.56
CA PHE A 259 3.90 -14.94 9.96
C PHE A 259 5.26 -15.44 9.48
N ASP A 260 5.91 -14.65 8.62
CA ASP A 260 7.23 -14.99 8.07
C ASP A 260 8.32 -14.14 8.74
N SER A 261 8.97 -14.74 9.73
CA SER A 261 10.11 -14.14 10.44
C SER A 261 11.32 -13.84 9.55
N SER A 262 11.36 -14.34 8.30
CA SER A 262 12.44 -13.99 7.37
C SER A 262 12.38 -12.52 6.95
N SER A 263 11.17 -11.95 6.83
CA SER A 263 10.94 -10.55 6.46
C SER A 263 11.51 -9.56 7.49
N ASP A 264 11.38 -9.86 8.79
CA ASP A 264 11.98 -9.07 9.87
C ASP A 264 13.52 -9.05 9.76
N ASN A 265 14.12 -10.21 9.48
CA ASN A 265 15.58 -10.35 9.40
C ASN A 265 16.15 -9.60 8.20
N GLU A 266 15.53 -9.71 7.04
CA GLU A 266 15.96 -9.00 5.84
C GLU A 266 15.87 -7.48 6.02
N LEU A 267 14.80 -6.99 6.61
CA LEU A 267 14.63 -5.56 6.84
C LEU A 267 15.62 -5.03 7.88
N LEU A 268 15.82 -5.75 9.00
CA LEU A 268 16.84 -5.41 9.99
C LEU A 268 18.24 -5.41 9.38
N PHE A 269 18.55 -6.39 8.53
CA PHE A 269 19.84 -6.47 7.86
C PHE A 269 20.09 -5.25 6.97
N ILE A 270 19.10 -4.83 6.17
CA ILE A 270 19.19 -3.63 5.33
C ILE A 270 19.40 -2.39 6.19
N LEU A 271 18.60 -2.21 7.23
CA LEU A 271 18.67 -1.05 8.13
C LEU A 271 20.04 -0.96 8.81
N ARG A 272 20.55 -2.07 9.36
CA ARG A 272 21.84 -2.13 10.05
C ARG A 272 23.02 -1.93 9.11
N SER A 273 22.97 -2.54 7.92
CA SER A 273 24.05 -2.43 6.92
C SER A 273 24.18 -1.02 6.33
N ASN A 274 23.15 -0.19 6.47
CA ASN A 274 23.08 1.16 5.91
C ASN A 274 22.76 2.21 6.97
N LYS A 275 23.22 1.98 8.21
CA LYS A 275 22.95 2.81 9.39
C LYS A 275 23.17 4.30 9.13
N ASP A 276 24.33 4.67 8.60
CA ASP A 276 24.71 6.08 8.43
C ASP A 276 23.78 6.81 7.44
N LEU A 277 23.38 6.11 6.38
CA LEU A 277 22.44 6.63 5.39
C LEU A 277 21.05 6.83 6.00
N ILE A 278 20.56 5.86 6.78
CA ILE A 278 19.28 5.98 7.48
C ILE A 278 19.32 7.15 8.47
N LEU A 279 20.36 7.25 9.29
CA LEU A 279 20.51 8.34 10.26
C LEU A 279 20.53 9.72 9.60
N SER A 280 21.17 9.84 8.43
CA SER A 280 21.20 11.10 7.68
C SER A 280 19.82 11.57 7.16
N ASN A 281 18.87 10.64 7.00
CA ASN A 281 17.52 10.91 6.51
C ASN A 281 16.43 10.76 7.59
N TYR A 282 16.81 10.53 8.84
CA TYR A 282 15.89 10.28 9.95
C TYR A 282 15.49 11.59 10.64
N GLU A 283 14.20 11.90 10.61
CA GLU A 283 13.64 13.13 11.18
C GLU A 283 13.13 12.96 12.63
N GLY A 284 13.31 11.78 13.24
CA GLY A 284 12.97 11.51 14.65
C GLY A 284 14.17 11.69 15.60
N ASP A 285 14.03 11.26 16.85
CA ASP A 285 15.15 11.25 17.81
C ASP A 285 16.12 10.10 17.47
N PRO A 286 17.38 10.36 17.08
CA PRO A 286 18.34 9.30 16.77
C PRO A 286 18.54 8.28 17.90
N CYS A 287 18.24 8.65 19.14
CA CYS A 287 18.29 7.75 20.29
C CYS A 287 17.28 6.60 20.17
N ASP A 288 16.15 6.80 19.49
CA ASP A 288 15.14 5.77 19.23
C ASP A 288 15.70 4.60 18.41
N LEU A 289 16.72 4.87 17.57
CA LEU A 289 17.36 3.87 16.72
C LEU A 289 18.56 3.17 17.39
N SER A 290 18.94 3.58 18.59
CA SER A 290 20.14 3.10 19.28
C SER A 290 20.11 1.59 19.55
N SER A 291 18.98 1.05 19.97
CA SER A 291 18.76 -0.40 20.17
C SER A 291 18.75 -1.17 18.85
N LEU A 292 18.24 -0.56 17.79
CA LEU A 292 18.16 -1.16 16.45
C LEU A 292 19.56 -1.27 15.81
N PHE A 293 20.44 -0.34 16.12
CA PHE A 293 21.79 -0.21 15.55
C PHE A 293 22.94 -0.58 16.48
N SER A 294 22.67 -1.01 17.72
CA SER A 294 23.72 -1.55 18.59
C SER A 294 24.23 -2.85 17.98
N HIS A 295 25.47 -2.86 17.51
CA HIS A 295 26.16 -4.09 17.15
C HIS A 295 26.26 -4.95 18.41
N HIS A 296 25.61 -6.11 18.43
CA HIS A 296 26.12 -7.20 19.25
C HIS A 296 27.38 -7.70 18.55
N GLU A 297 28.54 -7.15 18.94
CA GLU A 297 29.81 -7.79 18.66
C GLU A 297 29.69 -9.23 19.16
N THR A 298 29.57 -10.18 18.24
CA THR A 298 29.96 -11.55 18.55
C THR A 298 31.44 -11.48 18.86
N SER A 299 31.80 -11.43 20.14
CA SER A 299 33.17 -11.67 20.60
C SER A 299 33.60 -13.01 20.02
N ILE A 300 34.33 -12.96 18.91
CA ILE A 300 35.21 -14.04 18.52
C ILE A 300 36.28 -14.01 19.59
N VAL A 301 36.09 -14.82 20.64
CA VAL A 301 37.15 -15.12 21.59
C VAL A 301 38.31 -15.63 20.75
N PRO A 302 39.49 -14.99 20.75
CA PRO A 302 40.65 -15.54 20.07
C PRO A 302 40.91 -16.89 20.73
N ILE A 303 40.86 -17.96 19.95
CA ILE A 303 41.39 -19.25 20.40
C ILE A 303 42.89 -19.01 20.56
N ASN A 304 43.30 -18.70 21.78
CA ASN A 304 44.71 -18.73 22.16
C ASN A 304 45.22 -20.13 21.82
N SER A 305 46.06 -20.19 20.78
CA SER A 305 46.86 -21.37 20.48
C SER A 305 47.71 -21.66 21.73
N PRO A 306 47.69 -22.89 22.26
CA PRO A 306 48.57 -23.22 23.36
C PRO A 306 50.02 -23.10 22.85
N SER A 307 50.81 -22.32 23.57
CA SER A 307 52.25 -22.27 23.41
C SER A 307 52.83 -23.65 23.66
N ASP A 308 53.37 -24.29 22.63
CA ASP A 308 54.18 -25.49 22.76
C ASP A 308 55.45 -25.15 23.57
N LYS A 309 55.65 -25.89 24.65
CA LYS A 309 56.93 -26.22 25.25
C LYS A 309 57.09 -27.73 25.18
#